data_AF-A0A0L0GDZ1-F1
#
_entry.id   AF-A0A0L0GDZ1-F1
#
_cell.length_a   1.000
_cell.length_b   1.000
_cell.length_c   1.000
_cell.angle_alpha   90.00
_cell.angle_beta   90.00
_cell.angle_gamma   90.00
#
_symmetry.space_group_name_H-M   'P 1'
#
loop_
_entity.id
_entity.type
_entity.pdbx_description
1 polymer ?
#
loop_
_entity_poly.entity_id
_entity_poly.type
_entity_poly.pdbx_seq_one_letter_code
_entity_poly.pdbx_strand_id
1 'polypeptide(L)'
;MQATSFAPKPKRKWAKTSQYEIREPTRRSTRSTRNSDVNYKDDSIPLKDVALQEQRLRTSKELYKRPVRNNSAKTVAVPPPNSIRHLDMNYNTFSGFEGKFFPEVIEGGAMKRAVMEALASPKRPVYNKMSGIQEWRNAIVLFINLDSSYQNTFQENYAKLIWYAQSRQTVESPVICRLLRSLAPGDFTDCGHEKCADRTKAEVHVFCRPPAQPYFYLGSVNAASLQDREKLPLKFILSLAQAKNLRESDIFLETLNGI
;
A
#
# COMPACT_ATOMS: atom_id res chain seq x y z
N MET A 1 -30.17 -6.13 -69.30
CA MET A 1 -30.56 -7.01 -68.18
C MET A 1 -29.70 -8.26 -68.22
N GLN A 2 -28.68 -8.35 -67.37
CA GLN A 2 -27.90 -9.56 -67.14
C GLN A 2 -27.74 -9.71 -65.62
N ALA A 3 -28.33 -10.77 -65.07
CA ALA A 3 -28.32 -11.07 -63.65
C ALA A 3 -27.11 -11.96 -63.33
N THR A 4 -26.16 -11.45 -62.55
CA THR A 4 -25.04 -12.22 -62.02
C THR A 4 -25.47 -12.94 -60.75
N SER A 5 -25.45 -14.28 -60.79
CA SER A 5 -25.74 -15.18 -59.68
C SER A 5 -24.57 -15.21 -58.68
N PHE A 6 -24.84 -14.88 -57.41
CA PHE A 6 -23.91 -15.08 -56.30
C PHE A 6 -24.21 -16.42 -55.63
N ALA A 7 -23.31 -17.40 -55.81
CA ALA A 7 -23.35 -18.65 -55.07
C ALA A 7 -22.92 -18.45 -53.59
N PRO A 8 -23.64 -19.00 -52.60
CA PRO A 8 -23.27 -18.87 -51.19
C PRO A 8 -22.09 -19.80 -50.84
N LYS A 9 -21.10 -19.25 -50.13
CA LYS A 9 -19.94 -19.99 -49.62
C LYS A 9 -20.36 -21.03 -48.55
N PRO A 10 -19.75 -22.24 -48.52
CA PRO A 10 -20.13 -23.28 -47.58
C PRO A 10 -19.78 -22.91 -46.13
N LYS A 11 -20.75 -23.07 -45.23
CA LYS A 11 -20.60 -22.89 -43.78
C LYS A 11 -19.66 -23.97 -43.22
N ARG A 12 -18.54 -23.56 -42.62
CA ARG A 12 -17.65 -24.45 -41.84
C ARG A 12 -18.44 -25.06 -40.68
N LYS A 13 -18.65 -26.38 -40.72
CA LYS A 13 -19.17 -27.17 -39.60
C LYS A 13 -18.06 -27.26 -38.55
N TRP A 14 -18.27 -26.69 -37.37
CA TRP A 14 -17.41 -26.93 -36.21
C TRP A 14 -17.79 -28.31 -35.66
N ALA A 15 -16.90 -29.28 -35.82
CA ALA A 15 -17.04 -30.59 -35.19
C ALA A 15 -16.93 -30.41 -33.67
N LYS A 16 -17.97 -30.85 -32.95
CA LYS A 16 -17.92 -30.99 -31.49
C LYS A 16 -17.07 -32.22 -31.16
N THR A 17 -15.82 -32.00 -30.78
CA THR A 17 -15.01 -33.03 -30.14
C THR A 17 -15.12 -32.85 -28.63
N SER A 18 -16.02 -33.63 -28.04
CA SER A 18 -16.06 -33.95 -26.62
C SER A 18 -14.94 -34.95 -26.35
N GLN A 19 -13.86 -34.50 -25.71
CA GLN A 19 -12.99 -35.34 -24.90
C GLN A 19 -12.56 -34.52 -23.68
N TYR A 20 -13.12 -34.89 -22.52
CA TYR A 20 -12.61 -34.51 -21.21
C TYR A 20 -11.25 -35.20 -21.03
N GLU A 21 -10.17 -34.50 -21.37
CA GLU A 21 -8.84 -34.86 -20.92
C GLU A 21 -8.51 -33.97 -19.73
N ILE A 22 -8.62 -34.54 -18.52
CA ILE A 22 -8.22 -33.90 -17.27
C ILE A 22 -6.71 -33.71 -17.34
N ARG A 23 -6.27 -32.53 -17.77
CA ARG A 23 -4.87 -32.13 -17.65
C ARG A 23 -4.64 -31.63 -16.24
N GLU A 24 -3.78 -32.35 -15.50
CA GLU A 24 -3.30 -31.92 -14.19
C GLU A 24 -2.71 -30.51 -14.26
N PRO A 25 -2.95 -29.64 -13.26
CA PRO A 25 -2.36 -28.31 -13.23
C PRO A 25 -0.85 -28.40 -12.94
N THR A 26 -0.03 -28.54 -13.98
CA THR A 26 1.43 -28.45 -13.88
C THR A 26 1.89 -26.99 -13.87
N ARG A 27 1.79 -26.32 -12.71
CA ARG A 27 2.73 -25.25 -12.32
C ARG A 27 2.66 -24.95 -10.81
N ARG A 28 3.24 -25.81 -9.99
CA ARG A 28 3.55 -25.48 -8.59
C ARG A 28 4.71 -24.48 -8.57
N SER A 29 4.44 -23.25 -8.14
CA SER A 29 5.47 -22.30 -7.71
C SER A 29 6.18 -22.88 -6.48
N THR A 30 7.46 -23.20 -6.62
CA THR A 30 8.34 -23.67 -5.54
C THR A 30 8.81 -22.54 -4.61
N ARG A 31 8.15 -21.38 -4.60
CA ARG A 31 8.59 -20.21 -3.82
C ARG A 31 7.85 -20.01 -2.49
N SER A 32 7.24 -21.07 -1.97
CA SER A 32 6.55 -21.04 -0.68
C SER A 32 7.05 -22.16 0.22
N THR A 33 8.33 -22.12 0.58
CA THR A 33 8.84 -22.80 1.76
C THR A 33 9.99 -21.99 2.37
N ARG A 34 9.87 -21.73 3.68
CA ARG A 34 10.84 -21.12 4.61
C ARG A 34 11.00 -19.60 4.56
N ASN A 35 9.99 -18.88 5.04
CA ASN A 35 10.28 -17.81 5.99
C ASN A 35 9.80 -18.32 7.34
N SER A 36 10.73 -18.58 8.26
CA SER A 36 10.40 -18.78 9.67
C SER A 36 9.98 -17.44 10.25
N ASP A 37 8.91 -17.45 11.03
CA ASP A 37 8.38 -16.29 11.73
C ASP A 37 9.47 -15.69 12.63
N VAL A 38 9.76 -14.40 12.44
CA VAL A 38 10.65 -13.67 13.32
C VAL A 38 9.80 -13.17 14.48
N ASN A 39 9.87 -13.90 15.59
CA ASN A 39 9.24 -13.54 16.85
C ASN A 39 10.12 -12.49 17.56
N TYR A 40 9.64 -11.25 17.64
CA TYR A 40 10.24 -10.22 18.48
C TYR A 40 9.50 -10.18 19.81
N LYS A 41 9.83 -11.14 20.68
CA LYS A 41 9.59 -11.00 22.12
C LYS A 41 10.90 -11.27 22.86
N ASP A 42 11.24 -10.31 23.70
CA ASP A 42 12.14 -10.38 24.86
C ASP A 42 13.66 -10.45 24.64
N ASP A 43 14.39 -9.69 25.47
CA ASP A 43 15.80 -9.29 25.32
C ASP A 43 16.81 -10.39 25.68
N SER A 44 16.81 -11.50 24.94
CA SER A 44 17.94 -12.42 24.93
C SER A 44 18.07 -13.16 23.59
N ILE A 45 18.68 -12.50 22.60
CA ILE A 45 18.99 -13.12 21.31
C ILE A 45 20.17 -14.11 21.53
N PRO A 46 20.02 -15.41 21.20
CA PRO A 46 21.14 -16.33 21.21
C PRO A 46 22.22 -15.86 20.22
N LEU A 47 23.49 -15.85 20.63
CA LEU A 47 24.65 -15.35 19.87
C LEU A 47 24.77 -15.84 18.41
N LYS A 48 24.10 -16.94 18.04
CA LYS A 48 24.10 -17.50 16.68
C LYS A 48 23.16 -16.77 15.72
N ASP A 49 22.10 -16.11 16.20
CA ASP A 49 21.14 -15.40 15.35
C ASP A 49 21.57 -13.96 15.03
N VAL A 50 22.37 -13.34 15.90
CA VAL A 50 22.98 -12.03 15.65
C VAL A 50 23.91 -12.10 14.44
N ALA A 51 24.71 -13.17 14.32
CA ALA A 51 25.62 -13.35 13.20
C ALA A 51 24.89 -13.50 11.85
N LEU A 52 23.75 -14.19 11.82
CA LEU A 52 22.95 -14.37 10.60
C LEU A 52 22.23 -13.07 10.21
N GLN A 53 21.77 -12.29 11.19
CA GLN A 53 21.14 -10.99 10.98
C GLN A 53 22.15 -9.94 10.51
N GLU A 54 23.35 -9.91 11.11
CA GLU A 54 24.46 -9.09 10.64
C GLU A 54 24.94 -9.51 9.25
N GLN A 55 24.98 -10.82 8.95
CA GLN A 55 25.33 -11.30 7.62
C GLN A 55 24.30 -10.85 6.58
N ARG A 56 22.99 -10.92 6.88
CA ARG A 56 21.93 -10.40 5.98
C ARG A 56 22.02 -8.89 5.79
N LEU A 57 22.31 -8.13 6.85
CA LEU A 57 22.52 -6.68 6.77
C LEU A 57 23.79 -6.33 5.98
N ARG A 58 24.88 -7.11 6.13
CA ARG A 58 26.12 -6.98 5.36
C ARG A 58 25.92 -7.33 3.88
N THR A 59 25.22 -8.42 3.54
CA THR A 59 24.88 -8.76 2.15
C THR A 59 23.98 -7.69 1.53
N SER A 60 23.09 -7.07 2.32
CA SER A 60 22.28 -5.95 1.86
C SER A 60 23.13 -4.69 1.61
N LYS A 61 24.08 -4.36 2.50
CA LYS A 61 25.01 -3.23 2.38
C LYS A 61 26.00 -3.39 1.22
N GLU A 62 26.48 -4.60 0.95
CA GLU A 62 27.34 -4.89 -0.21
C GLU A 62 26.59 -4.80 -1.55
N LEU A 63 25.29 -5.11 -1.57
CA LEU A 63 24.41 -4.87 -2.73
C LEU A 63 24.22 -3.39 -3.09
N TYR A 64 24.59 -2.45 -2.19
CA TYR A 64 24.58 -1.01 -2.44
C TYR A 64 25.88 -0.45 -3.03
N LYS A 65 26.93 -1.26 -3.24
CA LYS A 65 28.10 -0.88 -4.05
C LYS A 65 27.90 -1.16 -5.55
N ARG A 66 26.68 -1.03 -6.06
CA ARG A 66 26.47 -1.09 -7.52
C ARG A 66 26.99 0.22 -8.12
N PRO A 67 27.90 0.17 -9.11
CA PRO A 67 28.31 1.37 -9.81
C PRO A 67 27.07 2.05 -10.37
N VAL A 68 26.99 3.38 -10.19
CA VAL A 68 25.96 4.23 -10.79
C VAL A 68 26.01 3.99 -12.29
N ARG A 69 25.12 3.13 -12.79
CA ARG A 69 24.88 3.05 -14.23
C ARG A 69 24.30 4.40 -14.61
N ASN A 70 25.08 5.16 -15.36
CA ASN A 70 24.59 6.30 -16.14
C ASN A 70 23.49 5.77 -17.06
N ASN A 71 22.27 5.76 -16.55
CA ASN A 71 21.09 5.53 -17.36
C ASN A 71 20.97 6.78 -18.23
N SER A 72 21.32 6.64 -19.50
CA SER A 72 20.86 7.54 -20.55
C SER A 72 19.37 7.82 -20.30
N ALA A 73 19.01 9.09 -20.32
CA ALA A 73 17.71 9.60 -19.90
C ALA A 73 16.58 8.78 -20.53
N LYS A 74 16.06 7.79 -19.79
CA LYS A 74 14.79 7.15 -20.13
C LYS A 74 13.76 8.27 -20.05
N THR A 75 13.20 8.63 -21.20
CA THR A 75 11.99 9.45 -21.31
C THR A 75 11.03 9.01 -20.22
N VAL A 76 10.81 9.89 -19.24
CA VAL A 76 9.90 9.63 -18.13
C VAL A 76 8.52 9.49 -18.77
N ALA A 77 8.00 8.26 -18.83
CA ALA A 77 6.68 8.01 -19.40
C ALA A 77 5.66 8.85 -18.63
N VAL A 78 4.92 9.69 -19.36
CA VAL A 78 3.85 10.51 -18.78
C VAL A 78 2.85 9.55 -18.11
N PRO A 79 2.54 9.72 -16.81
CA PRO A 79 1.60 8.86 -16.13
C PRO A 79 0.23 8.94 -16.81
N PRO A 80 -0.54 7.84 -16.81
CA PRO A 80 -1.82 7.82 -17.51
C PRO A 80 -2.80 8.85 -16.89
N PRO A 81 -3.78 9.38 -17.66
CA PRO A 81 -4.71 10.39 -17.17
C PRO A 81 -5.52 9.95 -15.94
N ASN A 82 -5.78 8.66 -15.81
CA ASN A 82 -6.47 8.06 -14.66
C ASN A 82 -5.51 7.63 -13.53
N SER A 83 -4.26 8.07 -13.54
CA SER A 83 -3.35 7.89 -12.41
C SER A 83 -3.89 8.62 -11.18
N ILE A 84 -3.84 7.98 -10.01
CA ILE A 84 -4.27 8.62 -8.75
C ILE A 84 -3.55 9.94 -8.46
N ARG A 85 -2.34 10.12 -8.99
CA ARG A 85 -1.58 11.37 -8.87
C ARG A 85 -2.26 12.57 -9.54
N HIS A 86 -3.19 12.32 -10.45
CA HIS A 86 -4.00 13.33 -11.16
C HIS A 86 -5.47 13.31 -10.74
N LEU A 87 -5.87 12.39 -9.85
CA LEU A 87 -7.24 12.25 -9.37
C LEU A 87 -7.36 12.81 -7.95
N ASP A 88 -8.48 13.45 -7.69
CA ASP A 88 -8.89 13.74 -6.32
C ASP A 88 -9.57 12.52 -5.71
N MET A 89 -9.24 12.26 -4.47
CA MET A 89 -9.95 11.33 -3.61
C MET A 89 -11.32 11.92 -3.25
N ASN A 90 -12.37 11.12 -3.36
CA ASN A 90 -13.73 11.52 -3.01
C ASN A 90 -13.99 11.27 -1.51
N TYR A 91 -13.91 12.31 -0.69
CA TYR A 91 -14.11 12.21 0.77
C TYR A 91 -15.50 11.71 1.18
N ASN A 92 -16.52 11.98 0.37
CA ASN A 92 -17.90 11.65 0.71
C ASN A 92 -18.16 10.13 0.72
N THR A 93 -17.31 9.32 0.09
CA THR A 93 -17.55 7.87 -0.02
C THR A 93 -17.24 7.10 1.26
N PHE A 94 -16.42 7.66 2.15
CA PHE A 94 -15.95 6.98 3.36
C PHE A 94 -16.12 7.82 4.64
N SER A 95 -16.71 9.01 4.54
CA SER A 95 -17.11 9.79 5.72
C SER A 95 -18.07 8.99 6.58
N GLY A 96 -17.78 8.82 7.88
CA GLY A 96 -18.60 8.01 8.79
C GLY A 96 -18.24 6.52 8.84
N PHE A 97 -17.19 6.10 8.13
CA PHE A 97 -16.62 4.75 8.21
C PHE A 97 -15.48 4.62 9.24
N GLU A 98 -15.24 5.63 10.07
CA GLU A 98 -14.20 5.56 11.09
C GLU A 98 -14.47 4.39 12.04
N GLY A 99 -13.50 3.48 12.14
CA GLY A 99 -13.62 2.26 12.95
C GLY A 99 -14.48 1.18 12.30
N LYS A 100 -14.83 1.30 11.02
CA LYS A 100 -15.60 0.29 10.26
C LYS A 100 -14.80 -0.24 9.08
N PHE A 101 -15.17 -1.42 8.61
CA PHE A 101 -14.64 -1.98 7.38
C PHE A 101 -15.02 -1.11 6.18
N PHE A 102 -14.06 -0.89 5.29
CA PHE A 102 -14.26 -0.15 4.06
C PHE A 102 -13.55 -0.81 2.88
N PRO A 103 -14.24 -1.00 1.73
CA PRO A 103 -15.70 -0.95 1.62
C PRO A 103 -16.33 -2.10 2.43
N GLU A 104 -17.58 -1.90 2.88
CA GLU A 104 -18.30 -2.81 3.79
C GLU A 104 -18.47 -4.24 3.21
N VAL A 105 -18.57 -4.34 1.88
CA VAL A 105 -18.67 -5.60 1.16
C VAL A 105 -17.54 -5.70 0.15
N ILE A 106 -16.72 -6.75 0.26
CA ILE A 106 -15.70 -7.07 -0.73
C ILE A 106 -15.92 -8.50 -1.22
N GLU A 107 -16.47 -8.62 -2.42
CA GLU A 107 -16.43 -9.89 -3.15
C GLU A 107 -15.04 -10.06 -3.80
N GLY A 108 -14.27 -11.04 -3.31
CA GLY A 108 -12.99 -11.45 -3.92
C GLY A 108 -11.73 -10.81 -3.29
N GLY A 109 -10.61 -11.53 -3.41
CA GLY A 109 -9.38 -11.30 -2.63
C GLY A 109 -8.57 -10.02 -2.89
N ALA A 110 -9.07 -9.06 -3.69
CA ALA A 110 -8.34 -7.82 -4.00
C ALA A 110 -8.77 -6.63 -3.12
N MET A 111 -8.67 -6.78 -1.79
CA MET A 111 -9.23 -5.83 -0.80
C MET A 111 -8.82 -4.37 -1.02
N LYS A 112 -7.53 -4.11 -1.29
CA LYS A 112 -7.04 -2.75 -1.55
C LYS A 112 -7.63 -2.14 -2.82
N ARG A 113 -7.88 -2.97 -3.84
CA ARG A 113 -8.46 -2.48 -5.10
C ARG A 113 -9.86 -1.94 -4.89
N ALA A 114 -10.66 -2.64 -4.09
CA ALA A 114 -12.01 -2.21 -3.74
C ALA A 114 -11.98 -0.83 -3.07
N VAL A 115 -11.09 -0.62 -2.10
CA VAL A 115 -10.89 0.70 -1.47
C VAL A 115 -10.52 1.76 -2.51
N MET A 116 -9.49 1.51 -3.32
CA MET A 116 -9.02 2.49 -4.30
C MET A 116 -10.10 2.87 -5.33
N GLU A 117 -10.88 1.90 -5.81
CA GLU A 117 -11.99 2.14 -6.74
C GLU A 117 -13.12 2.93 -6.09
N ALA A 118 -13.47 2.63 -4.83
CA ALA A 118 -14.47 3.40 -4.09
C ALA A 118 -14.02 4.86 -3.87
N LEU A 119 -12.75 5.07 -3.54
CA LEU A 119 -12.15 6.40 -3.33
C LEU A 119 -12.07 7.24 -4.61
N ALA A 120 -11.97 6.61 -5.78
CA ALA A 120 -11.87 7.28 -7.09
C ALA A 120 -13.22 7.42 -7.81
N SER A 121 -14.31 6.86 -7.25
CA SER A 121 -15.60 6.75 -7.93
C SER A 121 -16.08 8.09 -8.48
N PRO A 122 -16.57 8.14 -9.75
CA PRO A 122 -16.85 7.01 -10.65
C PRO A 122 -15.67 6.55 -11.53
N LYS A 123 -14.45 7.05 -11.30
CA LYS A 123 -13.28 6.76 -12.14
C LYS A 123 -12.60 5.45 -11.74
N ARG A 124 -11.98 4.78 -12.71
CA ARG A 124 -11.11 3.61 -12.45
C ARG A 124 -9.65 4.05 -12.29
N PRO A 125 -9.08 4.00 -11.08
CA PRO A 125 -7.77 4.55 -10.81
C PRO A 125 -6.65 3.62 -11.27
N VAL A 126 -5.55 4.18 -11.78
CA VAL A 126 -4.27 3.51 -11.96
C VAL A 126 -3.34 3.90 -10.81
N TYR A 127 -2.83 2.90 -10.11
CA TYR A 127 -1.99 3.08 -8.93
C TYR A 127 -1.02 1.92 -8.75
N ASN A 128 0.01 2.11 -7.91
CA ASN A 128 0.96 1.05 -7.58
C ASN A 128 0.37 0.12 -6.52
N LYS A 129 -0.03 -1.08 -6.93
CA LYS A 129 -0.62 -2.11 -6.05
C LYS A 129 0.29 -2.48 -4.87
N MET A 130 1.61 -2.42 -5.07
CA MET A 130 2.62 -2.85 -4.10
C MET A 130 3.01 -1.78 -3.06
N SER A 131 2.62 -0.52 -3.27
CA SER A 131 3.01 0.58 -2.36
C SER A 131 2.03 0.71 -1.21
N GLY A 132 2.48 0.71 0.05
CA GLY A 132 1.61 1.04 1.19
C GLY A 132 1.12 2.49 1.16
N ILE A 133 1.87 3.39 0.55
CA ILE A 133 1.57 4.82 0.47
C ILE A 133 1.01 5.14 -0.93
N GLN A 134 -0.16 5.77 -0.99
CA GLN A 134 -0.84 6.16 -2.23
C GLN A 134 -1.04 7.66 -2.28
N GLU A 135 -0.36 8.32 -3.20
CA GLU A 135 -0.41 9.77 -3.37
C GLU A 135 -1.49 10.16 -4.38
N TRP A 136 -2.56 10.77 -3.88
CA TRP A 136 -3.62 11.40 -4.67
C TRP A 136 -3.27 12.85 -4.95
N ARG A 137 -4.04 13.53 -5.82
CA ARG A 137 -3.83 14.96 -6.05
C ARG A 137 -4.09 15.78 -4.80
N ASN A 138 -5.21 15.54 -4.10
CA ASN A 138 -5.63 16.25 -2.88
C ASN A 138 -5.28 15.54 -1.56
N ALA A 139 -4.84 14.27 -1.59
CA ALA A 139 -4.66 13.47 -0.38
C ALA A 139 -3.46 12.51 -0.43
N ILE A 140 -3.09 11.97 0.72
CA ILE A 140 -2.20 10.82 0.87
C ILE A 140 -2.94 9.74 1.64
N VAL A 141 -2.97 8.53 1.11
CA VAL A 141 -3.61 7.38 1.75
C VAL A 141 -2.57 6.36 2.17
N LEU A 142 -2.56 6.00 3.46
CA LEU A 142 -1.70 4.99 4.05
C LEU A 142 -2.48 3.68 4.18
N PHE A 143 -2.00 2.62 3.56
CA PHE A 143 -2.48 1.26 3.73
C PHE A 143 -1.50 0.50 4.62
N ILE A 144 -1.93 0.18 5.84
CA ILE A 144 -1.09 -0.38 6.90
C ILE A 144 -1.59 -1.77 7.25
N ASN A 145 -0.71 -2.77 7.18
CA ASN A 145 -1.02 -4.11 7.66
C ASN A 145 -0.61 -4.21 9.13
N LEU A 146 -1.49 -4.70 10.00
CA LEU A 146 -1.19 -4.89 11.43
C LEU A 146 -0.40 -6.19 11.68
N ASP A 147 -0.51 -7.15 10.76
CA ASP A 147 0.16 -8.47 10.79
C ASP A 147 1.49 -8.49 10.02
N SER A 148 2.10 -7.33 9.80
CA SER A 148 3.30 -7.24 8.96
C SER A 148 4.57 -7.61 9.75
N SER A 149 5.68 -7.85 9.03
CA SER A 149 7.00 -7.96 9.64
C SER A 149 7.42 -6.71 10.44
N TYR A 150 6.74 -5.59 10.20
CA TYR A 150 6.84 -4.40 11.02
C TYR A 150 5.74 -4.42 12.09
N GLN A 151 6.12 -4.21 13.36
CA GLN A 151 5.19 -4.13 14.47
C GLN A 151 4.42 -2.78 14.46
N ASN A 152 3.49 -2.62 13.52
CA ASN A 152 2.59 -1.47 13.52
C ASN A 152 1.59 -1.64 14.66
N THR A 153 1.63 -0.75 15.65
CA THR A 153 0.88 -0.90 16.90
C THR A 153 0.18 0.38 17.31
N PHE A 154 -0.98 0.22 17.94
CA PHE A 154 -1.69 1.34 18.55
C PHE A 154 -1.09 1.70 19.91
N GLN A 155 -1.16 2.98 20.26
CA GLN A 155 -0.74 3.53 21.54
C GLN A 155 -1.79 4.53 22.05
N GLU A 156 -1.67 4.88 23.34
CA GLU A 156 -2.49 5.93 23.98
C GLU A 156 -3.99 5.72 23.73
N ASN A 157 -4.48 4.50 24.00
CA ASN A 157 -5.89 4.14 23.81
C ASN A 157 -6.38 4.50 22.39
N TYR A 158 -5.65 4.00 21.39
CA TYR A 158 -5.88 4.17 19.95
C TYR A 158 -5.80 5.62 19.44
N ALA A 159 -5.31 6.56 20.25
CA ALA A 159 -5.07 7.93 19.80
C ALA A 159 -3.85 8.04 18.86
N LYS A 160 -2.90 7.11 19.00
CA LYS A 160 -1.68 7.08 18.20
C LYS A 160 -1.50 5.73 17.53
N LEU A 161 -0.93 5.77 16.32
CA LEU A 161 -0.51 4.59 15.57
C LEU A 161 0.98 4.69 15.27
N ILE A 162 1.76 3.71 15.74
CA ILE A 162 3.13 3.50 15.28
C ILE A 162 3.07 2.85 13.90
N TRP A 163 3.70 3.49 12.92
CA TRP A 163 3.76 3.01 11.56
C TRP A 163 5.20 3.06 11.03
N TYR A 164 5.62 1.99 10.37
CA TYR A 164 6.92 1.93 9.70
C TYR A 164 6.76 2.07 8.18
N ALA A 165 7.48 3.03 7.61
CA ALA A 165 7.56 3.15 6.15
C ALA A 165 8.35 1.97 5.55
N GLN A 166 8.22 1.76 4.24
CA GLN A 166 8.98 0.71 3.56
C GLN A 166 10.50 0.96 3.71
N SER A 167 11.30 -0.10 3.85
CA SER A 167 12.76 -0.03 4.11
C SER A 167 13.58 0.78 3.11
N ARG A 168 13.05 1.05 1.90
CA ARG A 168 13.71 1.85 0.87
C ARG A 168 13.29 3.33 0.87
N GLN A 169 12.33 3.71 1.69
CA GLN A 169 11.87 5.09 1.81
C GLN A 169 12.76 5.81 2.80
N THR A 170 13.39 6.88 2.33
CA THR A 170 14.23 7.79 3.11
C THR A 170 13.49 9.10 3.33
N VAL A 171 14.03 9.97 4.19
CA VAL A 171 13.45 11.30 4.44
C VAL A 171 13.42 12.18 3.18
N GLU A 172 14.32 11.91 2.22
CA GLU A 172 14.41 12.59 0.93
C GLU A 172 13.42 12.05 -0.11
N SER A 173 12.80 10.89 0.17
CA SER A 173 11.87 10.28 -0.78
C SER A 173 10.68 11.23 -1.02
N PRO A 174 10.32 11.56 -2.27
CA PRO A 174 9.34 12.62 -2.55
C PRO A 174 7.99 12.46 -1.84
N VAL A 175 7.54 11.21 -1.69
CA VAL A 175 6.31 10.87 -0.98
C VAL A 175 6.41 11.11 0.54
N ILE A 176 7.58 10.86 1.13
CA ILE A 176 7.85 11.13 2.54
C ILE A 176 7.95 12.64 2.78
N CYS A 177 8.63 13.38 1.90
CA CYS A 177 8.67 14.84 1.95
C CYS A 177 7.26 15.45 1.95
N ARG A 178 6.39 14.98 1.05
CA ARG A 178 5.01 15.46 0.98
C ARG A 178 4.20 15.11 2.24
N LEU A 179 4.40 13.91 2.77
CA LEU A 179 3.75 13.46 4.01
C LEU A 179 4.16 14.33 5.20
N LEU A 180 5.47 14.55 5.37
CA LEU A 180 6.03 15.37 6.45
C LEU A 180 5.55 16.81 6.38
N ARG A 181 5.54 17.41 5.18
CA ARG A 181 4.98 18.76 5.00
C ARG A 181 3.50 18.85 5.39
N SER A 182 2.76 17.78 5.16
CA SER A 182 1.32 17.74 5.45
C SER A 182 1.02 17.58 6.95
N LEU A 183 1.87 16.85 7.69
CA LEU A 183 1.62 16.42 9.07
C LEU A 183 2.55 17.03 10.13
N ALA A 184 3.63 17.68 9.71
CA ALA A 184 4.59 18.36 10.58
C ALA A 184 5.03 19.69 9.94
N PRO A 185 4.09 20.62 9.68
CA PRO A 185 4.42 21.91 9.09
C PRO A 185 5.26 22.73 10.07
N GLY A 186 6.57 22.81 9.81
CA GLY A 186 7.55 23.54 10.64
C GLY A 186 8.90 22.82 10.76
N ASP A 187 8.89 21.49 10.83
CA ASP A 187 10.11 20.70 11.08
C ASP A 187 10.84 20.23 9.80
N PHE A 188 10.22 20.45 8.63
CA PHE A 188 10.60 19.81 7.36
C PHE A 188 10.42 20.72 6.13
N THR A 189 10.61 22.03 6.29
CA THR A 189 10.46 22.99 5.17
C THR A 189 11.55 22.85 4.11
N ASP A 190 12.65 22.17 4.40
CA ASP A 190 13.82 22.12 3.52
C ASP A 190 14.21 20.67 3.17
N CYS A 191 13.43 20.03 2.31
CA CYS A 191 13.78 18.72 1.75
C CYS A 191 14.70 18.81 0.52
N GLY A 192 15.28 20.00 0.23
CA GLY A 192 16.25 20.23 -0.85
C GLY A 192 15.75 19.94 -2.28
N HIS A 193 14.50 19.52 -2.45
CA HIS A 193 13.94 19.13 -3.73
C HIS A 193 12.98 20.19 -4.26
N GLU A 194 13.44 20.99 -5.23
CA GLU A 194 12.63 21.97 -5.98
C GLU A 194 11.34 21.36 -6.55
N LYS A 195 11.37 20.08 -6.95
CA LYS A 195 10.19 19.34 -7.45
C LYS A 195 9.14 19.03 -6.38
N CYS A 196 9.44 19.23 -5.10
CA CYS A 196 8.46 19.11 -4.04
C CYS A 196 7.66 20.40 -3.85
N ALA A 197 8.06 21.55 -4.40
CA ALA A 197 7.45 22.85 -4.12
C ALA A 197 6.00 22.99 -4.61
N ASP A 198 5.60 22.23 -5.65
CA ASP A 198 4.34 22.45 -6.37
C ASP A 198 3.14 21.63 -5.84
N ARG A 199 3.29 20.95 -4.69
CA ARG A 199 2.19 20.18 -4.09
C ARG A 199 1.74 20.84 -2.78
N THR A 200 0.52 21.36 -2.81
CA THR A 200 -0.22 21.89 -1.66
C THR A 200 -0.30 20.84 -0.54
N LYS A 201 -0.51 21.33 0.69
CA LYS A 201 -0.83 20.49 1.86
C LYS A 201 -1.93 19.49 1.47
N ALA A 202 -1.70 18.21 1.75
CA ALA A 202 -2.62 17.13 1.43
C ALA A 202 -3.19 16.54 2.71
N GLU A 203 -4.47 16.17 2.71
CA GLU A 203 -5.03 15.43 3.84
C GLU A 203 -4.48 14.00 3.85
N VAL A 204 -4.18 13.49 5.03
CA VAL A 204 -3.63 12.14 5.19
C VAL A 204 -4.65 11.24 5.84
N HIS A 205 -4.96 10.13 5.19
CA HIS A 205 -5.94 9.14 5.64
C HIS A 205 -5.29 7.79 5.84
N VAL A 206 -5.80 7.03 6.81
CA VAL A 206 -5.24 5.72 7.16
C VAL A 206 -6.29 4.64 7.01
N PHE A 207 -5.91 3.59 6.30
CA PHE A 207 -6.61 2.33 6.27
C PHE A 207 -5.71 1.25 6.87
N CYS A 208 -6.19 0.54 7.89
CA CYS A 208 -5.45 -0.58 8.46
C CYS A 208 -6.08 -1.92 8.11
N ARG A 209 -5.28 -2.97 8.04
CA ARG A 209 -5.75 -4.33 7.75
C ARG A 209 -5.27 -5.29 8.83
N PRO A 210 -6.18 -5.84 9.64
CA PRO A 210 -5.92 -7.02 10.44
C PRO A 210 -5.60 -8.25 9.59
N PRO A 211 -4.95 -9.28 10.15
CA PRO A 211 -4.68 -10.51 9.43
C PRO A 211 -5.97 -11.12 8.86
N ALA A 212 -5.94 -11.48 7.57
CA ALA A 212 -7.04 -12.10 6.83
C ALA A 212 -8.39 -11.31 6.78
N GLN A 213 -8.43 -10.06 7.25
CA GLN A 213 -9.64 -9.24 7.25
C GLN A 213 -9.60 -8.13 6.18
N PRO A 214 -10.75 -7.54 5.82
CA PRO A 214 -10.81 -6.31 5.02
C PRO A 214 -10.11 -5.11 5.70
N TYR A 215 -9.94 -4.02 4.96
CA TYR A 215 -9.39 -2.78 5.53
C TYR A 215 -10.43 -2.08 6.41
N PHE A 216 -9.99 -1.54 7.55
CA PHE A 216 -10.71 -0.55 8.32
C PHE A 216 -10.28 0.84 7.91
N TYR A 217 -11.22 1.79 7.89
CA TYR A 217 -10.87 3.19 7.84
C TYR A 217 -10.63 3.73 9.25
N LEU A 218 -9.45 4.29 9.51
CA LEU A 218 -9.07 4.82 10.83
C LEU A 218 -9.32 6.33 10.98
N GLY A 219 -9.71 7.00 9.89
CA GLY A 219 -9.81 8.45 9.89
C GLY A 219 -8.61 9.15 9.24
N SER A 220 -8.55 10.47 9.45
CA SER A 220 -7.47 11.34 9.06
C SER A 220 -6.39 11.45 10.15
N VAL A 221 -5.19 11.88 9.75
CA VAL A 221 -4.06 12.12 10.64
C VAL A 221 -3.90 13.62 10.85
N ASN A 222 -3.87 14.04 12.11
CA ASN A 222 -3.66 15.45 12.48
C ASN A 222 -2.18 15.83 12.46
N ALA A 223 -1.34 14.93 12.96
CA ALA A 223 0.08 15.17 13.11
C ALA A 223 0.87 13.87 13.01
N ALA A 224 2.15 13.97 12.66
CA ALA A 224 3.07 12.86 12.71
C ALA A 224 4.40 13.28 13.33
N SER A 225 4.93 12.44 14.21
CA SER A 225 6.30 12.53 14.68
C SER A 225 7.16 11.48 13.99
N LEU A 226 8.23 11.91 13.32
CA LEU A 226 9.22 11.02 12.76
C LEU A 226 10.30 10.72 13.81
N GLN A 227 10.55 9.44 14.04
CA GLN A 227 11.56 8.94 14.96
C GLN A 227 12.81 8.56 14.17
N ASP A 228 13.97 9.05 14.62
CA ASP A 228 15.30 8.75 14.09
C ASP A 228 15.41 8.77 12.55
N ARG A 229 15.84 9.92 12.01
CA ARG A 229 15.84 10.19 10.56
C ARG A 229 16.83 9.33 9.77
N GLU A 230 17.86 8.80 10.42
CA GLU A 230 18.94 8.03 9.78
C GLU A 230 18.68 6.53 9.81
N LYS A 231 17.76 6.08 10.67
CA LYS A 231 17.42 4.67 10.82
C LYS A 231 16.32 4.25 9.85
N LEU A 232 16.60 3.18 9.12
CA LEU A 232 15.63 2.52 8.25
C LEU A 232 15.13 1.21 8.86
N PRO A 233 13.83 0.87 8.70
CA PRO A 233 12.76 1.70 8.11
C PRO A 233 12.44 2.94 8.96
N LEU A 234 12.01 4.02 8.31
CA LEU A 234 11.54 5.22 9.02
C LEU A 234 10.34 4.86 9.89
N LYS A 235 10.37 5.30 11.15
CA LYS A 235 9.32 5.08 12.14
C LYS A 235 8.54 6.37 12.36
N PHE A 236 7.23 6.30 12.17
CA PHE A 236 6.29 7.39 12.41
C PHE A 236 5.40 7.06 13.60
N ILE A 237 5.08 8.09 14.38
CA ILE A 237 3.99 8.06 15.35
C ILE A 237 2.92 9.00 14.81
N LEU A 238 1.82 8.43 14.33
CA LEU A 238 0.71 9.15 13.71
C LEU A 238 -0.35 9.45 14.78
N SER A 239 -0.77 10.72 14.89
CA SER A 239 -1.88 11.13 15.76
C SER A 239 -3.19 11.11 14.98
N LEU A 240 -4.09 10.21 15.36
CA LEU A 240 -5.36 9.98 14.67
C LEU A 240 -6.41 11.00 15.11
N ALA A 241 -7.02 11.68 14.15
CA ALA A 241 -7.98 12.74 14.42
C ALA A 241 -9.30 12.20 15.01
N GLN A 242 -9.75 11.04 14.53
CA GLN A 242 -11.01 10.42 14.94
C GLN A 242 -10.82 9.31 15.98
N ALA A 243 -9.79 9.42 16.82
CA ALA A 243 -9.52 8.45 17.88
C ALA A 243 -10.71 8.20 18.82
N LYS A 244 -11.57 9.20 19.03
CA LYS A 244 -12.81 9.04 19.79
C LYS A 244 -13.77 8.07 19.11
N ASN A 245 -14.03 8.25 17.82
CA ASN A 245 -14.92 7.38 17.04
C ASN A 245 -14.39 5.94 17.02
N LEU A 246 -13.06 5.76 16.95
CA LEU A 246 -12.45 4.43 17.01
C LEU A 246 -12.75 3.71 18.34
N ARG A 247 -12.67 4.44 19.46
CA ARG A 247 -12.96 3.90 20.80
C ARG A 247 -14.44 3.60 21.03
N GLU A 248 -15.33 4.22 20.27
CA GLU A 248 -16.77 4.00 20.33
C GLU A 248 -17.24 2.94 19.32
N SER A 249 -16.34 2.41 18.47
CA SER A 249 -16.66 1.37 17.50
C SER A 249 -16.42 -0.02 18.09
N ASP A 250 -17.50 -0.72 18.41
CA ASP A 250 -17.44 -2.11 18.87
C ASP A 250 -16.73 -3.02 17.84
N ILE A 251 -17.05 -2.85 16.54
CA ILE A 251 -16.43 -3.62 15.46
C ILE A 251 -14.91 -3.46 15.48
N PHE A 252 -14.42 -2.23 15.67
CA PHE A 252 -12.99 -1.96 15.72
C PHE A 252 -12.34 -2.60 16.94
N LEU A 253 -12.93 -2.44 18.12
CA LEU A 253 -12.40 -2.98 19.37
C LEU A 253 -12.41 -4.51 19.39
N GLU A 254 -13.51 -5.13 18.99
CA GLU A 254 -13.62 -6.59 18.86
C GLU A 254 -12.58 -7.13 17.90
N THR A 255 -12.41 -6.47 16.76
CA THR A 255 -11.44 -6.91 15.76
C THR A 255 -10.01 -6.79 16.27
N LEU A 256 -9.65 -5.71 16.97
CA LEU A 256 -8.30 -5.56 17.52
C LEU A 256 -8.03 -6.47 18.73
N ASN A 257 -9.04 -6.77 19.55
CA ASN A 257 -8.90 -7.70 20.67
C ASN A 257 -8.74 -9.17 20.20
N GLY A 258 -9.16 -9.47 18.97
CA GLY A 258 -9.01 -10.79 18.35
C GLY A 258 -7.66 -11.04 17.66
N ILE A 259 -6.74 -10.08 17.66
CA ILE A 259 -5.39 -10.17 17.07
C ILE A 259 -4.36 -10.37 18.17
#